data_AF-A0A4S4MKL3-F1
#
_entry.id   AF-A0A4S4MKL3-F1
#
_cell.length_a   1.000
_cell.length_b   1.000
_cell.length_c   1.000
_cell.angle_alpha   90.00
_cell.angle_beta   90.00
_cell.angle_gamma   90.00
#
_symmetry.space_group_name_H-M   'P 1'
#
loop_
_entity.id
_entity.type
_entity.pdbx_description
1 polymer ?
#
loop_
_entity_poly.entity_id
_entity_poly.type
_entity_poly.pdbx_seq_one_letter_code
_entity_poly.pdbx_strand_id
1 'polypeptide(L)'
;MSGQYWFPSMSVGEIVDAFSGWGISVSHEQVLRPSADFVLGIYSACLQQVTSITQESLSEPVQAALATLDSPDMYAQALAHNFLLFHLQRFARAAKIMDFSAKDLSFPDAERTRSVFSAFINLVKFSEQCESFITGLREKSASVAEERNKITSELVASEEKIRAVKEKLAQDEPKCEILRSENEEITAYLLSCKERQMAMLEIIKTLKQEKASIVKRKESANTEAEQINEQISRTRSRIVQSPERIKRSIVTMGNAATEDKKTVAMHEAKIRDLQTRIAALMDIELNVRSCVEQLQVIEKEMMSLDASKKSLADFRDQLTEKKGEVNELMLKRGRVNKQLSNAQEKLERAQRHAEDKRLASQQTIERLQQEYEEMSVERRDNDKQVEEMRAQADEIERKMTEHLKRNEAELNLLLTEYWKLRDETEVYMETLASGLGMPVRST
;
A
#
# COMPACT_ATOMS: atom_id res chain seq x y z
N MET A 1 -33.07 -25.45 39.43
CA MET A 1 -32.74 -25.06 38.05
C MET A 1 -31.38 -24.38 38.03
N SER A 2 -30.30 -25.15 37.93
CA SER A 2 -28.94 -24.61 37.84
C SER A 2 -28.74 -23.98 36.45
N GLY A 3 -28.88 -22.65 36.37
CA GLY A 3 -28.66 -21.91 35.13
C GLY A 3 -27.25 -22.15 34.61
N GLN A 4 -27.15 -22.59 33.36
CA GLN A 4 -25.88 -22.86 32.70
C GLN A 4 -25.22 -21.51 32.34
N TYR A 5 -24.37 -21.01 33.24
CA TYR A 5 -23.65 -19.75 33.03
C TYR A 5 -22.77 -19.83 31.77
N TRP A 6 -22.75 -18.76 30.99
CA TRP A 6 -21.99 -18.64 29.73
C TRP A 6 -20.47 -18.47 29.95
N PHE A 7 -20.04 -18.42 31.20
CA PHE A 7 -18.67 -18.20 31.65
C PHE A 7 -18.40 -19.14 32.85
N PRO A 8 -17.15 -19.57 33.07
CA PRO A 8 -16.81 -20.42 34.21
C PRO A 8 -17.05 -19.66 35.53
N SER A 9 -17.64 -20.33 36.52
CA SER A 9 -17.74 -19.80 37.89
C SER A 9 -16.37 -19.93 38.56
N MET A 10 -15.76 -18.82 38.93
CA MET A 10 -14.45 -18.81 39.59
C MET A 10 -14.60 -18.92 41.12
N SER A 11 -13.64 -19.60 41.75
CA SER A 11 -13.48 -19.62 43.20
C SER A 11 -12.93 -18.29 43.73
N VAL A 12 -13.03 -18.07 45.04
CA VAL A 12 -12.52 -16.85 45.68
C VAL A 12 -11.01 -16.66 45.47
N GLY A 13 -10.24 -17.76 45.51
CA GLY A 13 -8.79 -17.73 45.25
C GLY A 13 -8.49 -17.29 43.81
N GLU A 14 -9.11 -17.94 42.81
CA GLU A 14 -8.89 -17.60 41.40
C GLU A 14 -9.30 -16.16 41.05
N ILE A 15 -10.30 -15.60 41.73
CA ILE A 15 -10.71 -14.19 41.59
C ILE A 15 -9.64 -13.26 42.15
N VAL A 16 -9.12 -13.56 43.35
CA VAL A 16 -8.02 -12.80 43.97
C VAL A 16 -6.75 -12.86 43.11
N ASP A 17 -6.39 -14.04 42.61
CA ASP A 17 -5.22 -14.23 41.75
C ASP A 17 -5.35 -13.49 40.42
N ALA A 18 -6.55 -13.48 39.81
CA ALA A 18 -6.81 -12.73 38.58
C ALA A 18 -6.69 -11.21 38.78
N PHE A 19 -7.26 -10.66 39.85
CA PHE A 19 -7.13 -9.22 40.14
C PHE A 19 -5.70 -8.83 40.54
N SER A 20 -5.01 -9.69 41.30
CA SER A 20 -3.59 -9.53 41.64
C SER A 20 -2.71 -9.48 40.39
N GLY A 21 -3.00 -10.32 39.38
CA GLY A 21 -2.34 -10.30 38.07
C GLY A 21 -2.49 -8.98 37.30
N TRP A 22 -3.53 -8.20 37.57
CA TRP A 22 -3.74 -6.84 37.03
C TRP A 22 -3.25 -5.73 37.97
N GLY A 23 -2.53 -6.07 39.05
CA GLY A 23 -2.05 -5.11 40.05
C GLY A 23 -3.15 -4.57 40.98
N ILE A 24 -4.34 -5.16 40.97
CA ILE A 24 -5.47 -4.75 41.81
C ILE A 24 -5.43 -5.58 43.10
N SER A 25 -5.07 -4.92 44.21
CA SER A 25 -4.97 -5.57 45.53
C SER A 25 -6.33 -5.93 46.09
N VAL A 26 -6.68 -7.23 46.06
CA VAL A 26 -7.93 -7.79 46.58
C VAL A 26 -7.64 -8.82 47.67
N SER A 27 -8.30 -8.72 48.82
CA SER A 27 -8.26 -9.75 49.86
C SER A 27 -9.40 -10.77 49.73
N HIS A 28 -9.17 -11.98 50.25
CA HIS A 28 -10.20 -13.03 50.32
C HIS A 28 -11.43 -12.58 51.13
N GLU A 29 -11.26 -11.79 52.19
CA GLU A 29 -12.38 -11.31 53.01
C GLU A 29 -13.26 -10.31 52.26
N GLN A 30 -12.68 -9.40 51.47
CA GLN A 30 -13.45 -8.45 50.63
C GLN A 30 -14.30 -9.14 49.56
N VAL A 31 -13.87 -10.29 49.05
CA VAL A 31 -14.67 -11.08 48.08
C VAL A 31 -15.80 -11.85 48.79
N LEU A 32 -15.57 -12.31 50.02
CA LEU A 32 -16.59 -13.00 50.84
C LEU A 32 -17.61 -12.02 51.46
N ARG A 33 -17.21 -10.78 51.72
CA ARG A 33 -18.03 -9.70 52.29
C ARG A 33 -17.78 -8.40 51.51
N PRO A 34 -18.33 -8.28 50.28
CA PRO A 34 -18.14 -7.09 49.47
C PRO A 34 -18.77 -5.85 50.13
N SER A 35 -18.04 -4.73 50.12
CA SER A 35 -18.59 -3.40 50.40
C SER A 35 -18.94 -2.67 49.09
N ALA A 36 -19.85 -1.70 49.17
CA ALA A 36 -20.27 -0.92 48.00
C ALA A 36 -19.08 -0.22 47.33
N ASP A 37 -18.21 0.43 48.10
CA ASP A 37 -17.02 1.15 47.58
C ASP A 37 -16.01 0.19 46.93
N PHE A 38 -15.80 -0.99 47.53
CA PHE A 38 -14.92 -2.03 46.97
C PHE A 38 -15.44 -2.50 45.62
N VAL A 39 -16.72 -2.87 45.54
CA VAL A 39 -17.34 -3.37 44.31
C VAL A 39 -17.38 -2.29 43.22
N LEU A 40 -17.69 -1.05 43.58
CA LEU A 40 -17.66 0.11 42.69
C LEU A 40 -16.25 0.30 42.09
N GLY A 41 -15.20 0.23 42.90
CA GLY A 41 -13.81 0.33 42.45
C GLY A 41 -13.41 -0.78 41.49
N ILE A 42 -13.69 -2.04 41.84
CA ILE A 42 -13.34 -3.20 41.00
C ILE A 42 -14.10 -3.18 39.66
N TYR A 43 -15.41 -2.92 39.68
CA TYR A 43 -16.19 -2.86 38.43
C TYR A 43 -15.75 -1.69 37.53
N SER A 44 -15.39 -0.54 38.12
CA SER A 44 -14.84 0.59 37.36
C SER A 44 -13.48 0.27 36.76
N ALA A 45 -12.61 -0.45 37.46
CA ALA A 45 -11.33 -0.91 36.93
C ALA A 45 -11.51 -1.91 35.76
N CYS A 46 -12.42 -2.87 35.87
CA CYS A 46 -12.74 -3.79 34.77
C CYS A 46 -13.29 -3.05 33.53
N LEU A 47 -14.17 -2.06 33.74
CA LEU A 47 -14.69 -1.21 32.67
C LEU A 47 -13.57 -0.41 31.98
N GLN A 48 -12.70 0.21 32.77
CA GLN A 48 -11.55 0.97 32.28
C GLN A 48 -10.60 0.10 31.44
N GLN A 49 -10.30 -1.12 31.89
CA GLN A 49 -9.36 -2.02 31.20
C GLN A 49 -9.81 -2.38 29.77
N VAL A 50 -11.11 -2.52 29.52
CA VAL A 50 -11.65 -2.92 28.21
C VAL A 50 -12.10 -1.73 27.35
N THR A 51 -12.56 -0.65 27.97
CA THR A 51 -13.19 0.48 27.25
C THR A 51 -12.43 1.80 27.34
N SER A 52 -11.39 1.88 28.17
CA SER A 52 -10.66 3.10 28.53
C SER A 52 -11.53 4.21 29.14
N ILE A 53 -12.76 3.91 29.54
CA ILE A 53 -13.66 4.85 30.24
C ILE A 53 -13.26 4.91 31.72
N THR A 54 -12.89 6.09 32.19
CA THR A 54 -12.58 6.39 33.59
C THR A 54 -13.67 7.26 34.21
N GLN A 55 -13.70 7.36 35.54
CA GLN A 55 -14.60 8.30 36.21
C GLN A 55 -14.29 9.77 35.81
N GLU A 56 -13.03 10.08 35.49
CA GLU A 56 -12.62 11.38 34.96
C GLU A 56 -13.14 11.62 33.54
N SER A 57 -13.09 10.62 32.65
CA SER A 57 -13.60 10.77 31.27
C SER A 57 -15.13 10.93 31.21
N LEU A 58 -15.85 10.52 32.26
CA LEU A 58 -17.27 10.79 32.43
C LEU A 58 -17.58 12.19 33.00
N SER A 59 -16.58 12.91 33.53
CA SER A 59 -16.81 14.22 34.18
C SER A 59 -17.27 15.31 33.21
N GLU A 60 -16.67 15.42 32.02
CA GLU A 60 -17.07 16.39 30.99
C GLU A 60 -18.47 16.10 30.45
N PRO A 61 -18.85 14.87 30.03
CA PRO A 61 -20.22 14.53 29.67
C PRO A 61 -21.25 14.81 30.77
N VAL A 62 -20.90 14.56 32.04
CA VAL A 62 -21.76 14.86 33.19
C VAL A 62 -21.91 16.37 33.36
N GLN A 63 -20.83 17.16 33.30
CA GLN A 63 -20.88 18.63 33.38
C GLN A 63 -21.70 19.24 32.24
N ALA A 64 -21.53 18.76 31.01
CA ALA A 64 -22.31 19.19 29.86
C ALA A 64 -23.81 18.90 30.02
N ALA A 65 -24.17 17.75 30.59
CA ALA A 65 -25.56 17.42 30.92
C ALA A 65 -26.10 18.30 32.06
N LEU A 66 -25.31 18.52 33.12
CA LEU A 66 -25.68 19.39 34.25
C LEU A 66 -25.88 20.85 33.84
N ALA A 67 -25.14 21.35 32.87
CA ALA A 67 -25.28 22.71 32.34
C ALA A 67 -26.65 23.00 31.67
N THR A 68 -27.48 21.97 31.44
CA THR A 68 -28.85 22.11 30.92
C THR A 68 -29.93 22.14 32.00
N LEU A 69 -29.55 22.07 33.29
CA LEU A 69 -30.46 22.02 34.44
C LEU A 69 -30.38 23.30 35.28
N ASP A 70 -31.51 23.78 35.79
CA ASP A 70 -31.60 24.99 36.63
C ASP A 70 -30.97 24.83 38.03
N SER A 71 -30.56 23.62 38.42
CA SER A 71 -30.01 23.31 39.76
C SER A 71 -28.98 22.17 39.70
N PRO A 72 -27.81 22.39 39.05
CA PRO A 72 -26.86 21.33 38.74
C PRO A 72 -26.30 20.62 40.00
N ASP A 73 -26.01 21.37 41.06
CA ASP A 73 -25.35 20.85 42.27
C ASP A 73 -26.17 19.76 42.98
N MET A 74 -27.52 19.85 42.93
CA MET A 74 -28.40 18.86 43.54
C MET A 74 -28.38 17.50 42.82
N TYR A 75 -28.07 17.50 41.52
CA TYR A 75 -28.13 16.29 40.69
C TYR A 75 -26.74 15.73 40.34
N ALA A 76 -25.66 16.47 40.57
CA ALA A 76 -24.31 16.11 40.12
C ALA A 76 -23.88 14.69 40.51
N GLN A 77 -23.98 14.32 41.80
CA GLN A 77 -23.60 12.99 42.28
C GLN A 77 -24.50 11.88 41.73
N ALA A 78 -25.82 12.13 41.68
CA ALA A 78 -26.78 11.16 41.17
C ALA A 78 -26.62 10.93 39.66
N LEU A 79 -26.31 11.98 38.89
CA LEU A 79 -26.10 11.89 37.46
C LEU A 79 -24.78 11.16 37.13
N ALA A 80 -23.69 11.48 37.83
CA ALA A 80 -22.42 10.78 37.71
C ALA A 80 -22.56 9.28 38.01
N HIS A 81 -23.29 8.92 39.07
CA HIS A 81 -23.56 7.53 39.42
C HIS A 81 -24.42 6.81 38.35
N ASN A 82 -25.43 7.49 37.79
CA ASN A 82 -26.25 6.92 36.71
C ASN A 82 -25.45 6.72 35.40
N PHE A 83 -24.55 7.64 35.06
CA PHE A 83 -23.66 7.48 33.90
C PHE A 83 -22.75 6.26 34.08
N LEU A 84 -22.10 6.13 35.24
CA LEU A 84 -21.27 4.97 35.54
C LEU A 84 -22.09 3.66 35.52
N LEU A 85 -23.28 3.64 36.14
CA LEU A 85 -24.19 2.49 36.10
C LEU A 85 -24.59 2.12 34.66
N PHE A 86 -24.88 3.10 33.80
CA PHE A 86 -25.21 2.85 32.39
C PHE A 86 -24.06 2.16 31.64
N HIS A 87 -22.82 2.61 31.86
CA HIS A 87 -21.64 1.96 31.27
C HIS A 87 -21.39 0.56 31.85
N LEU A 88 -21.54 0.38 33.17
CA LEU A 88 -21.43 -0.93 33.83
C LEU A 88 -22.52 -1.91 33.39
N GLN A 89 -23.76 -1.46 33.17
CA GLN A 89 -24.83 -2.30 32.61
C GLN A 89 -24.52 -2.75 31.18
N ARG A 90 -23.92 -1.89 30.35
CA ARG A 90 -23.48 -2.26 29.00
C ARG A 90 -22.31 -3.25 29.03
N PHE A 91 -21.36 -3.05 29.94
CA PHE A 91 -20.24 -3.96 30.16
C PHE A 91 -20.71 -5.32 30.68
N ALA A 92 -21.61 -5.34 31.65
CA ALA A 92 -22.23 -6.57 32.17
C ALA A 92 -22.99 -7.35 31.09
N ARG A 93 -23.77 -6.67 30.24
CA ARG A 93 -24.44 -7.31 29.08
C ARG A 93 -23.45 -7.90 28.09
N ALA A 94 -22.31 -7.26 27.85
CA ALA A 94 -21.22 -7.83 27.04
C ALA A 94 -20.64 -9.10 27.71
N ALA A 95 -20.48 -9.07 29.04
CA ALA A 95 -20.10 -10.22 29.87
C ALA A 95 -21.23 -11.25 30.11
N LYS A 96 -22.35 -11.16 29.37
CA LYS A 96 -23.53 -12.05 29.44
C LYS A 96 -24.35 -12.00 30.73
N ILE A 97 -24.23 -10.93 31.52
CA ILE A 97 -25.11 -10.61 32.65
C ILE A 97 -26.14 -9.57 32.21
N MET A 98 -27.39 -10.00 32.04
CA MET A 98 -28.45 -9.17 31.45
C MET A 98 -29.21 -8.30 32.47
N ASP A 99 -29.17 -8.70 33.73
CA ASP A 99 -29.95 -8.19 34.86
C ASP A 99 -29.12 -7.36 35.86
N PHE A 100 -27.97 -6.85 35.43
CA PHE A 100 -27.12 -5.97 36.25
C PHE A 100 -27.85 -4.66 36.59
N SER A 101 -27.79 -4.23 37.85
CA SER A 101 -28.62 -3.16 38.41
C SER A 101 -27.89 -2.32 39.45
N ALA A 102 -28.48 -1.18 39.85
CA ALA A 102 -27.95 -0.34 40.92
C ALA A 102 -27.72 -1.09 42.25
N LYS A 103 -28.50 -2.15 42.53
CA LYS A 103 -28.32 -2.99 43.73
C LYS A 103 -26.95 -3.64 43.77
N ASP A 104 -26.39 -3.97 42.60
CA ASP A 104 -25.07 -4.62 42.48
C ASP A 104 -23.91 -3.68 42.82
N LEU A 105 -24.19 -2.38 42.94
CA LEU A 105 -23.27 -1.35 43.44
C LEU A 105 -23.58 -1.00 44.90
N SER A 106 -24.83 -0.68 45.22
CA SER A 106 -25.22 -0.13 46.53
C SER A 106 -25.36 -1.18 47.63
N PHE A 107 -25.75 -2.41 47.28
CA PHE A 107 -26.07 -3.50 48.21
C PHE A 107 -25.55 -4.84 47.65
N PRO A 108 -24.22 -5.02 47.51
CA PRO A 108 -23.65 -6.19 46.88
C PRO A 108 -23.89 -7.46 47.72
N ASP A 109 -24.48 -8.47 47.09
CA ASP A 109 -24.59 -9.83 47.63
C ASP A 109 -23.32 -10.63 47.30
N ALA A 110 -22.82 -11.44 48.24
CA ALA A 110 -21.54 -12.14 48.10
C ALA A 110 -21.55 -13.20 46.97
N GLU A 111 -22.63 -13.96 46.81
CA GLU A 111 -22.72 -14.98 45.76
C GLU A 111 -22.87 -14.32 44.39
N ARG A 112 -23.74 -13.31 44.29
CA ARG A 112 -23.96 -12.57 43.05
C ARG A 112 -22.72 -11.79 42.61
N THR A 113 -22.02 -11.12 43.53
CA THR A 113 -20.78 -10.39 43.25
C THR A 113 -19.69 -11.32 42.74
N ARG A 114 -19.56 -12.53 43.30
CA ARG A 114 -18.64 -13.57 42.79
C ARG A 114 -18.96 -13.98 41.35
N SER A 115 -20.24 -14.14 41.01
CA SER A 115 -20.67 -14.42 39.62
C SER A 115 -20.37 -13.24 38.68
N VAL A 116 -20.56 -11.99 39.12
CA VAL A 116 -20.22 -10.80 38.32
C VAL A 116 -18.71 -10.68 38.10
N PHE A 117 -17.89 -10.88 39.14
CA PHE A 117 -16.43 -10.92 39.00
C PHE A 117 -15.99 -12.01 38.02
N SER A 118 -16.55 -13.23 38.12
CA SER A 118 -16.24 -14.32 37.19
C SER A 118 -16.51 -13.94 35.72
N ALA A 119 -17.66 -13.30 35.47
CA ALA A 119 -18.04 -12.83 34.14
C ALA A 119 -17.13 -11.69 33.62
N PHE A 120 -16.84 -10.71 34.48
CA PHE A 120 -16.02 -9.55 34.14
C PHE A 120 -14.57 -9.97 33.89
N ILE A 121 -14.02 -10.84 34.74
CA ILE A 121 -12.66 -11.39 34.56
C ILE A 121 -12.55 -12.14 33.23
N ASN A 122 -13.56 -12.97 32.90
CA ASN A 122 -13.60 -13.68 31.63
C ASN A 122 -13.65 -12.73 30.41
N LEU A 123 -14.43 -11.64 30.50
CA LEU A 123 -14.50 -10.63 29.44
C LEU A 123 -13.18 -9.86 29.27
N VAL A 124 -12.52 -9.47 30.37
CA VAL A 124 -11.21 -8.80 30.32
C VAL A 124 -10.16 -9.72 29.69
N LYS A 125 -10.04 -10.97 30.15
CA LYS A 125 -9.10 -11.96 29.57
C LYS A 125 -9.36 -12.23 28.09
N PHE A 126 -10.63 -12.27 27.67
CA PHE A 126 -10.98 -12.39 26.26
C PHE A 126 -10.58 -11.14 25.44
N SER A 127 -10.71 -9.95 26.03
CA SER A 127 -10.26 -8.69 25.42
C SER A 127 -8.74 -8.66 25.23
N GLU A 128 -7.97 -9.10 26.23
CA GLU A 128 -6.50 -9.22 26.17
C GLU A 128 -6.05 -10.19 25.06
N GLN A 129 -6.70 -11.36 24.94
CA GLN A 129 -6.44 -12.31 23.86
C GLN A 129 -6.71 -11.71 22.46
N CYS A 130 -7.75 -10.88 22.36
CA CYS A 130 -8.12 -10.19 21.13
C CYS A 130 -7.27 -8.93 20.84
N GLU A 131 -6.49 -8.43 21.80
CA GLU A 131 -5.75 -7.16 21.68
C GLU A 131 -4.79 -7.18 20.49
N SER A 132 -4.00 -8.24 20.33
CA SER A 132 -3.06 -8.38 19.20
C SER A 132 -3.75 -8.29 17.83
N PHE A 133 -4.94 -8.87 17.69
CA PHE A 133 -5.75 -8.81 16.48
C PHE A 133 -6.36 -7.42 16.26
N ILE A 134 -6.90 -6.80 17.31
CA ILE A 134 -7.50 -5.46 17.25
C ILE A 134 -6.42 -4.40 16.94
N THR A 135 -5.26 -4.48 17.56
CA THR A 135 -4.12 -3.59 17.29
C THR A 135 -3.61 -3.77 15.86
N GLY A 136 -3.46 -5.00 15.38
CA GLY A 136 -3.12 -5.25 13.97
C GLY A 136 -4.17 -4.74 12.96
N LEU A 137 -5.45 -4.68 13.33
CA LEU A 137 -6.49 -4.01 12.52
C LEU A 137 -6.39 -2.48 12.60
N ARG A 138 -6.12 -1.92 13.78
CA ARG A 138 -5.91 -0.47 13.98
C ARG A 138 -4.70 0.04 13.20
N GLU A 139 -3.58 -0.67 13.23
CA GLU A 139 -2.37 -0.35 12.47
C GLU A 139 -2.63 -0.37 10.96
N LYS A 140 -3.31 -1.41 10.45
CA LYS A 140 -3.73 -1.46 9.02
C LYS A 140 -4.66 -0.30 8.66
N SER A 141 -5.63 0.02 9.51
CA SER A 141 -6.53 1.15 9.29
C SER A 141 -5.81 2.50 9.30
N ALA A 142 -4.82 2.67 10.18
CA ALA A 142 -4.00 3.88 10.25
C ALA A 142 -3.12 4.02 9.00
N SER A 143 -2.45 2.93 8.58
CA SER A 143 -1.63 2.89 7.37
C SER A 143 -2.42 3.21 6.10
N VAL A 144 -3.64 2.65 5.94
CA VAL A 144 -4.53 2.98 4.82
C VAL A 144 -5.00 4.43 4.87
N ALA A 145 -5.26 4.98 6.07
CA ALA A 145 -5.62 6.39 6.22
C ALA A 145 -4.45 7.33 5.85
N GLU A 146 -3.22 6.97 6.23
CA GLU A 146 -2.00 7.70 5.86
C GLU A 146 -1.74 7.66 4.35
N GLU A 147 -1.81 6.47 3.73
CA GLU A 147 -1.68 6.31 2.28
C GLU A 147 -2.72 7.15 1.52
N ARG A 148 -3.99 7.10 1.94
CA ARG A 148 -5.07 7.93 1.39
C ARG A 148 -4.76 9.42 1.51
N ASN A 149 -4.31 9.88 2.69
CA ASN A 149 -3.96 11.28 2.91
C ASN A 149 -2.79 11.72 2.01
N LYS A 150 -1.78 10.87 1.83
CA LYS A 150 -0.66 11.11 0.93
C LYS A 150 -1.12 11.24 -0.52
N ILE A 151 -1.90 10.28 -1.03
CA ILE A 151 -2.44 10.29 -2.40
C ILE A 151 -3.32 11.54 -2.62
N THR A 152 -4.12 11.93 -1.62
CA THR A 152 -4.95 13.15 -1.70
C THR A 152 -4.09 14.41 -1.83
N SER A 153 -2.99 14.50 -1.08
CA SER A 153 -2.02 15.61 -1.19
C SER A 153 -1.33 15.64 -2.55
N GLU A 154 -0.90 14.49 -3.07
CA GLU A 154 -0.27 14.36 -4.40
C GLU A 154 -1.24 14.71 -5.54
N LEU A 155 -2.53 14.36 -5.39
CA LEU A 155 -3.60 14.73 -6.32
C LEU A 155 -3.79 16.25 -6.36
N VAL A 156 -3.99 16.89 -5.20
CA VAL A 156 -4.15 18.36 -5.10
C VAL A 156 -2.95 19.08 -5.71
N ALA A 157 -1.73 18.69 -5.35
CA ALA A 157 -0.51 19.29 -5.90
C ALA A 157 -0.35 19.08 -7.42
N SER A 158 -0.96 18.03 -7.99
CA SER A 158 -0.98 17.77 -9.43
C SER A 158 -2.06 18.59 -10.14
N GLU A 159 -3.26 18.72 -9.55
CA GLU A 159 -4.33 19.59 -10.03
C GLU A 159 -3.90 21.07 -10.06
N GLU A 160 -3.17 21.53 -9.04
CA GLU A 160 -2.62 22.89 -9.03
C GLU A 160 -1.60 23.14 -10.14
N LYS A 161 -0.71 22.17 -10.43
CA LYS A 161 0.22 22.24 -11.56
C LYS A 161 -0.53 22.28 -12.90
N ILE A 162 -1.56 21.44 -13.06
CA ILE A 162 -2.41 21.44 -14.26
C ILE A 162 -3.13 22.78 -14.42
N ARG A 163 -3.67 23.36 -13.33
CA ARG A 163 -4.29 24.69 -13.33
C ARG A 163 -3.30 25.77 -13.78
N ALA A 164 -2.10 25.79 -13.20
CA ALA A 164 -1.06 26.76 -13.55
C ALA A 164 -0.59 26.65 -15.01
N VAL A 165 -0.49 25.43 -15.56
CA VAL A 165 -0.16 25.23 -16.99
C VAL A 165 -1.31 25.70 -17.89
N LYS A 166 -2.57 25.36 -17.57
CA LYS A 166 -3.74 25.83 -18.33
C LYS A 166 -3.87 27.35 -18.31
N GLU A 167 -3.60 27.99 -17.19
CA GLU A 167 -3.65 29.45 -17.06
C GLU A 167 -2.55 30.12 -17.90
N LYS A 168 -1.32 29.60 -17.90
CA LYS A 168 -0.25 30.07 -18.80
C LYS A 168 -0.61 29.91 -20.27
N LEU A 169 -1.13 28.76 -20.68
CA LEU A 169 -1.59 28.53 -22.05
C LEU A 169 -2.67 29.55 -22.46
N ALA A 170 -3.65 29.82 -21.58
CA ALA A 170 -4.67 30.84 -21.85
C ALA A 170 -4.11 32.27 -21.93
N GLN A 171 -3.03 32.59 -21.21
CA GLN A 171 -2.34 33.89 -21.29
C GLN A 171 -1.43 34.02 -22.53
N ASP A 172 -0.93 32.91 -23.06
CA ASP A 172 -0.01 32.89 -24.20
C ASP A 172 -0.72 32.70 -25.55
N GLU A 173 -1.87 32.02 -25.60
CA GLU A 173 -2.70 31.87 -26.82
C GLU A 173 -2.93 33.19 -27.60
N PRO A 174 -3.36 34.32 -26.99
CA PRO A 174 -3.55 35.57 -27.74
C PRO A 174 -2.23 36.14 -28.28
N LYS A 175 -1.09 35.91 -27.61
CA LYS A 175 0.24 36.34 -28.10
C LYS A 175 0.66 35.47 -29.29
N CYS A 176 0.42 34.16 -29.21
CA CYS A 176 0.68 33.23 -30.31
C CYS A 176 -0.17 33.58 -31.54
N GLU A 177 -1.43 33.99 -31.37
CA GLU A 177 -2.29 34.37 -32.49
C GLU A 177 -1.85 35.70 -33.14
N ILE A 178 -1.46 36.71 -32.35
CA ILE A 178 -0.85 37.95 -32.88
C ILE A 178 0.42 37.62 -33.68
N LEU A 179 1.32 36.82 -33.10
CA LEU A 179 2.58 36.42 -33.77
C LEU A 179 2.35 35.56 -35.02
N ARG A 180 1.28 34.76 -35.10
CA ARG A 180 0.87 34.09 -36.34
C ARG A 180 0.45 35.10 -37.41
N SER A 181 -0.44 36.03 -37.06
CA SER A 181 -0.90 37.10 -37.96
C SER A 181 0.27 37.93 -38.51
N GLU A 182 1.18 38.38 -37.64
CA GLU A 182 2.39 39.12 -38.05
C GLU A 182 3.28 38.29 -38.99
N ASN A 183 3.43 36.98 -38.75
CA ASN A 183 4.25 36.11 -39.60
C ASN A 183 3.60 35.85 -40.96
N GLU A 184 2.27 35.71 -41.01
CA GLU A 184 1.50 35.63 -42.26
C GLU A 184 1.61 36.93 -43.07
N GLU A 185 1.48 38.11 -42.44
CA GLU A 185 1.67 39.41 -43.07
C GLU A 185 3.10 39.59 -43.61
N ILE A 186 4.13 39.28 -42.82
CA ILE A 186 5.54 39.34 -43.24
C ILE A 186 5.80 38.38 -44.40
N THR A 187 5.22 37.17 -44.36
CA THR A 187 5.36 36.17 -45.43
C THR A 187 4.70 36.64 -46.73
N ALA A 188 3.50 37.22 -46.66
CA ALA A 188 2.81 37.81 -47.79
C ALA A 188 3.60 39.01 -48.38
N TYR A 189 4.14 39.88 -47.52
CA TYR A 189 4.99 40.99 -47.95
C TYR A 189 6.27 40.50 -48.64
N LEU A 190 6.93 39.47 -48.09
CA LEU A 190 8.14 38.87 -48.67
C LEU A 190 7.86 38.24 -50.04
N LEU A 191 6.73 37.56 -50.20
CA LEU A 191 6.27 37.06 -51.51
C LEU A 191 6.08 38.20 -52.51
N SER A 192 5.39 39.28 -52.13
CA SER A 192 5.19 40.45 -53.00
C SER A 192 6.50 41.15 -53.40
N CYS A 193 7.48 41.18 -52.48
CA CYS A 193 8.83 41.70 -52.75
C CYS A 193 9.59 40.82 -53.73
N LYS A 194 9.49 39.49 -53.59
CA LYS A 194 10.10 38.51 -54.50
C LYS A 194 9.50 38.62 -55.91
N GLU A 195 8.18 38.79 -56.04
CA GLU A 195 7.52 39.03 -57.34
C GLU A 195 8.01 40.33 -57.99
N ARG A 196 8.07 41.44 -57.22
CA ARG A 196 8.59 42.72 -57.71
C ARG A 196 10.06 42.63 -58.11
N GLN A 197 10.88 41.87 -57.36
CA GLN A 197 12.28 41.60 -57.70
C GLN A 197 12.40 40.81 -59.01
N MET A 198 11.60 39.76 -59.20
CA MET A 198 11.57 38.96 -60.44
C MET A 198 11.18 39.81 -61.65
N ALA A 199 10.16 40.67 -61.52
CA ALA A 199 9.78 41.61 -62.57
C ALA A 199 10.91 42.59 -62.93
N MET A 200 11.59 43.14 -61.93
CA MET A 200 12.74 44.03 -62.14
C MET A 200 13.93 43.32 -62.78
N LEU A 201 14.17 42.03 -62.48
CA LEU A 201 15.23 41.24 -63.11
C LEU A 201 14.96 41.02 -64.61
N GLU A 202 13.71 40.77 -65.02
CA GLU A 202 13.37 40.70 -66.45
C GLU A 202 13.48 42.07 -67.15
N ILE A 203 13.10 43.17 -66.49
CA ILE A 203 13.33 44.54 -67.02
C ILE A 203 14.84 44.82 -67.18
N ILE A 204 15.67 44.43 -66.22
CA ILE A 204 17.13 44.59 -66.32
C ILE A 204 17.70 43.74 -67.46
N LYS A 205 17.13 42.55 -67.71
CA LYS A 205 17.53 41.64 -68.79
C LYS A 205 17.15 42.19 -70.17
N THR A 206 15.95 42.74 -70.35
CA THR A 206 15.56 43.41 -71.61
C THR A 206 16.39 44.66 -71.85
N LEU A 207 16.57 45.53 -70.85
CA LEU A 207 17.43 46.71 -70.96
C LEU A 207 18.90 46.37 -71.28
N LYS A 208 19.43 45.23 -70.78
CA LYS A 208 20.77 44.74 -71.17
C LYS A 208 20.83 44.30 -72.64
N GLN A 209 19.78 43.66 -73.16
CA GLN A 209 19.67 43.29 -74.57
C GLN A 209 19.57 44.53 -75.48
N GLU A 210 18.75 45.51 -75.11
CA GLU A 210 18.66 46.80 -75.81
C GLU A 210 19.99 47.56 -75.78
N LYS A 211 20.64 47.65 -74.61
CA LYS A 211 21.97 48.26 -74.51
C LYS A 211 22.98 47.59 -75.43
N ALA A 212 22.99 46.25 -75.51
CA ALA A 212 23.89 45.52 -76.40
C ALA A 212 23.61 45.83 -77.89
N SER A 213 22.34 45.96 -78.29
CA SER A 213 21.97 46.32 -79.67
C SER A 213 22.37 47.77 -80.02
N ILE A 214 22.19 48.71 -79.08
CA ILE A 214 22.59 50.12 -79.24
C ILE A 214 24.12 50.25 -79.28
N VAL A 215 24.87 49.53 -78.44
CA VAL A 215 26.34 49.52 -78.46
C VAL A 215 26.85 49.01 -79.80
N LYS A 216 26.31 47.88 -80.30
CA LYS A 216 26.67 47.35 -81.63
C LYS A 216 26.40 48.36 -82.75
N ARG A 217 25.26 49.07 -82.69
CA ARG A 217 24.91 50.12 -83.66
C ARG A 217 25.82 51.35 -83.57
N LYS A 218 26.25 51.72 -82.35
CA LYS A 218 27.26 52.78 -82.12
C LYS A 218 28.62 52.38 -82.68
N GLU A 219 29.06 51.13 -82.47
CA GLU A 219 30.33 50.62 -82.99
C GLU A 219 30.36 50.69 -84.53
N SER A 220 29.28 50.28 -85.21
CA SER A 220 29.16 50.45 -86.68
C SER A 220 29.29 51.92 -87.10
N ALA A 221 28.55 52.84 -86.47
CA ALA A 221 28.62 54.28 -86.78
C ALA A 221 30.02 54.88 -86.50
N ASN A 222 30.72 54.41 -85.47
CA ASN A 222 32.11 54.81 -85.19
C ASN A 222 33.05 54.34 -86.31
N THR A 223 32.92 53.11 -86.81
CA THR A 223 33.76 52.63 -87.92
C THR A 223 33.54 53.42 -89.22
N GLU A 224 32.31 53.86 -89.50
CA GLU A 224 32.01 54.78 -90.61
C GLU A 224 32.67 56.16 -90.40
N ALA A 225 32.60 56.71 -89.18
CA ALA A 225 33.21 58.00 -88.84
C ALA A 225 34.75 57.96 -88.92
N GLU A 226 35.38 56.84 -88.55
CA GLU A 226 36.82 56.63 -88.67
C GLU A 226 37.27 56.57 -90.15
N GLN A 227 36.51 55.88 -91.01
CA GLN A 227 36.76 55.86 -92.46
C GLN A 227 36.68 57.27 -93.08
N ILE A 228 35.70 58.08 -92.67
CA ILE A 228 35.58 59.48 -93.12
C ILE A 228 36.74 60.34 -92.60
N ASN A 229 37.16 60.15 -91.34
CA ASN A 229 38.32 60.85 -90.78
C ASN A 229 39.63 60.48 -91.50
N GLU A 230 39.78 59.22 -91.95
CA GLU A 230 40.93 58.82 -92.75
C GLU A 230 40.98 59.54 -94.11
N GLN A 231 39.81 59.73 -94.75
CA GLN A 231 39.69 60.53 -95.98
C GLN A 231 40.05 62.01 -95.73
N ILE A 232 39.57 62.60 -94.63
CA ILE A 232 39.93 63.98 -94.23
C ILE A 232 41.44 64.11 -93.95
N SER A 233 42.05 63.10 -93.33
CA SER A 233 43.49 63.05 -93.05
C SER A 233 44.32 63.03 -94.34
N ARG A 234 43.90 62.24 -95.35
CA ARG A 234 44.52 62.21 -96.69
C ARG A 234 44.47 63.57 -97.41
N THR A 235 43.47 64.41 -97.12
CA THR A 235 43.35 65.77 -97.70
C THR A 235 44.24 66.81 -97.00
N ARG A 236 44.63 66.59 -95.73
CA ARG A 236 45.42 67.56 -94.94
C ARG A 236 46.95 67.46 -95.10
N SER A 237 47.46 66.53 -95.90
CA SER A 237 48.91 66.28 -96.07
C SER A 237 49.61 67.11 -97.16
N ARG A 238 48.94 68.09 -97.77
CA ARG A 238 49.51 69.02 -98.77
C ARG A 238 49.45 70.49 -98.32
N ILE A 239 50.41 70.96 -97.51
CA ILE A 239 50.94 72.35 -97.46
C ILE A 239 52.08 72.47 -96.43
N VAL A 240 53.07 73.32 -96.72
CA VAL A 240 54.32 73.57 -95.96
C VAL A 240 54.90 74.95 -96.37
N GLN A 241 55.77 75.67 -95.65
CA GLN A 241 56.58 75.38 -94.45
C GLN A 241 56.54 76.53 -93.40
N SER A 242 57.19 76.29 -92.24
CA SER A 242 58.17 77.15 -91.49
C SER A 242 58.41 78.61 -91.97
N PRO A 243 58.64 79.61 -91.06
CA PRO A 243 59.89 79.61 -90.26
C PRO A 243 59.88 80.23 -88.84
N GLU A 244 60.44 79.47 -87.89
CA GLU A 244 61.70 79.81 -87.17
C GLU A 244 62.10 81.28 -86.91
N ARG A 245 61.29 82.11 -86.22
CA ARG A 245 61.89 83.24 -85.45
C ARG A 245 61.21 83.70 -84.16
N ILE A 246 59.90 83.54 -84.00
CA ILE A 246 59.21 83.76 -82.70
C ILE A 246 59.34 82.51 -81.79
N LYS A 247 59.74 81.38 -82.39
CA LYS A 247 59.88 80.06 -81.77
C LYS A 247 60.71 80.05 -80.48
N ARG A 248 61.77 80.85 -80.37
CA ARG A 248 62.72 80.80 -79.23
C ARG A 248 62.28 81.52 -77.95
N SER A 249 61.29 82.42 -78.01
CA SER A 249 60.70 83.04 -76.80
C SER A 249 59.41 82.32 -76.37
N ILE A 250 58.64 81.82 -77.33
CA ILE A 250 57.51 80.90 -77.05
C ILE A 250 58.02 79.55 -76.55
N VAL A 251 59.20 79.07 -76.97
CA VAL A 251 59.80 77.85 -76.39
C VAL A 251 60.18 78.04 -74.92
N THR A 252 60.63 79.20 -74.44
CA THR A 252 60.96 79.35 -73.01
C THR A 252 59.72 79.42 -72.11
N MET A 253 58.68 80.19 -72.47
CA MET A 253 57.40 80.14 -71.75
C MET A 253 56.67 78.79 -71.95
N GLY A 254 56.76 78.21 -73.14
CA GLY A 254 56.20 76.91 -73.47
C GLY A 254 56.90 75.77 -72.76
N ASN A 255 58.21 75.86 -72.50
CA ASN A 255 58.96 74.90 -71.70
C ASN A 255 58.54 75.00 -70.22
N ALA A 256 58.38 76.20 -69.66
CA ALA A 256 57.82 76.36 -68.32
C ALA A 256 56.39 75.79 -68.23
N ALA A 257 55.51 76.17 -69.15
CA ALA A 257 54.13 75.68 -69.17
C ALA A 257 53.99 74.18 -69.54
N THR A 258 54.97 73.57 -70.21
CA THR A 258 55.02 72.11 -70.42
C THR A 258 55.64 71.39 -69.24
N GLU A 259 56.59 71.98 -68.52
CA GLU A 259 57.09 71.42 -67.27
C GLU A 259 56.02 71.49 -66.17
N ASP A 260 55.29 72.61 -66.05
CA ASP A 260 54.11 72.71 -65.16
C ASP A 260 53.00 71.74 -65.59
N LYS A 261 52.77 71.52 -66.89
CA LYS A 261 51.87 70.45 -67.35
C LYS A 261 52.39 69.05 -67.00
N LYS A 262 53.71 68.80 -67.00
CA LYS A 262 54.27 67.51 -66.56
C LYS A 262 54.14 67.34 -65.05
N THR A 263 54.41 68.37 -64.24
CA THR A 263 54.24 68.29 -62.78
C THR A 263 52.78 68.11 -62.42
N VAL A 264 51.85 68.84 -63.05
CA VAL A 264 50.41 68.63 -62.90
C VAL A 264 50.02 67.21 -63.35
N ALA A 265 50.44 66.73 -64.52
CA ALA A 265 50.13 65.38 -64.97
C ALA A 265 50.73 64.29 -64.05
N MET A 266 51.92 64.51 -63.50
CA MET A 266 52.56 63.65 -62.50
C MET A 266 51.77 63.66 -61.18
N HIS A 267 51.31 64.82 -60.72
CA HIS A 267 50.48 64.94 -59.53
C HIS A 267 49.09 64.32 -59.74
N GLU A 268 48.46 64.49 -60.90
CA GLU A 268 47.20 63.82 -61.26
C GLU A 268 47.34 62.30 -61.36
N ALA A 269 48.47 61.80 -61.90
CA ALA A 269 48.78 60.37 -61.92
C ALA A 269 49.00 59.85 -60.49
N LYS A 270 49.71 60.61 -59.64
CA LYS A 270 49.92 60.26 -58.22
C LYS A 270 48.64 60.32 -57.40
N ILE A 271 47.73 61.26 -57.68
CA ILE A 271 46.40 61.34 -57.07
C ILE A 271 45.58 60.11 -57.47
N ARG A 272 45.61 59.69 -58.74
CA ARG A 272 44.93 58.46 -59.19
C ARG A 272 45.51 57.19 -58.57
N ASP A 273 46.84 57.08 -58.43
CA ASP A 273 47.48 55.96 -57.72
C ASP A 273 47.05 55.94 -56.24
N LEU A 274 47.09 57.09 -55.56
CA LEU A 274 46.66 57.22 -54.16
C LEU A 274 45.16 56.91 -53.98
N GLN A 275 44.29 57.37 -54.90
CA GLN A 275 42.86 57.02 -54.89
C GLN A 275 42.64 55.51 -55.07
N THR A 276 43.41 54.87 -55.95
CA THR A 276 43.35 53.40 -56.15
C THR A 276 43.80 52.66 -54.89
N ARG A 277 44.87 53.13 -54.22
CA ARG A 277 45.32 52.58 -52.93
C ARG A 277 44.30 52.79 -51.82
N ILE A 278 43.66 53.96 -51.75
CA ILE A 278 42.60 54.24 -50.77
C ILE A 278 41.42 53.29 -50.98
N ALA A 279 40.97 53.09 -52.22
CA ALA A 279 39.89 52.15 -52.52
C ALA A 279 40.25 50.71 -52.09
N ALA A 280 41.48 50.27 -52.35
CA ALA A 280 41.96 48.95 -51.90
C ALA A 280 42.04 48.85 -50.37
N LEU A 281 42.45 49.91 -49.66
CA LEU A 281 42.47 49.95 -48.19
C LEU A 281 41.06 49.94 -47.59
N MET A 282 40.08 50.58 -48.21
CA MET A 282 38.67 50.54 -47.78
C MET A 282 38.06 49.15 -47.98
N ASP A 283 38.42 48.44 -49.06
CA ASP A 283 38.00 47.04 -49.26
C ASP A 283 38.65 46.11 -48.22
N ILE A 284 39.95 46.30 -47.92
CA ILE A 284 40.62 45.56 -46.84
C ILE A 284 39.96 45.85 -45.49
N GLU A 285 39.61 47.10 -45.18
CA GLU A 285 38.91 47.46 -43.93
C GLU A 285 37.56 46.76 -43.82
N LEU A 286 36.76 46.74 -44.90
CA LEU A 286 35.47 46.07 -44.96
C LEU A 286 35.61 44.55 -44.72
N ASN A 287 36.60 43.93 -45.38
CA ASN A 287 36.90 42.50 -45.19
C ASN A 287 37.36 42.21 -43.75
N VAL A 288 38.18 43.06 -43.13
CA VAL A 288 38.60 42.91 -41.73
C VAL A 288 37.41 43.03 -40.78
N ARG A 289 36.49 43.99 -40.99
CA ARG A 289 35.24 44.09 -40.21
C ARG A 289 34.40 42.81 -40.31
N SER A 290 34.21 42.29 -41.52
CA SER A 290 33.49 41.02 -41.76
C SER A 290 34.13 39.83 -41.03
N CYS A 291 35.47 39.73 -41.05
CA CYS A 291 36.20 38.71 -40.28
C CYS A 291 35.99 38.84 -38.77
N VAL A 292 35.94 40.07 -38.23
CA VAL A 292 35.66 40.32 -36.80
C VAL A 292 34.23 39.90 -36.44
N GLU A 293 33.24 40.21 -37.27
CA GLU A 293 31.85 39.78 -37.07
C GLU A 293 31.74 38.24 -37.08
N GLN A 294 32.41 37.56 -38.02
CA GLN A 294 32.47 36.09 -38.06
C GLN A 294 33.13 35.50 -36.81
N LEU A 295 34.23 36.09 -36.32
CA LEU A 295 34.87 35.64 -35.07
C LEU A 295 33.95 35.77 -33.85
N GLN A 296 33.15 36.84 -33.77
CA GLN A 296 32.17 37.01 -32.68
C GLN A 296 31.02 35.99 -32.75
N VAL A 297 30.63 35.53 -33.94
CA VAL A 297 29.67 34.44 -34.10
C VAL A 297 30.29 33.11 -33.64
N ILE A 298 31.50 32.81 -34.10
CA ILE A 298 32.24 31.60 -33.71
C ILE A 298 32.47 31.54 -32.19
N GLU A 299 32.79 32.66 -31.54
CA GLU A 299 32.95 32.74 -30.08
C GLU A 299 31.64 32.37 -29.34
N LYS A 300 30.50 32.91 -29.78
CA LYS A 300 29.18 32.57 -29.22
C LYS A 300 28.82 31.09 -29.43
N GLU A 301 29.08 30.55 -30.62
CA GLU A 301 28.88 29.13 -30.91
C GLU A 301 29.79 28.24 -30.04
N MET A 302 31.04 28.65 -29.81
CA MET A 302 31.98 27.93 -28.95
C MET A 302 31.52 27.91 -27.48
N MET A 303 31.00 29.03 -26.97
CA MET A 303 30.39 29.08 -25.63
C MET A 303 29.16 28.17 -25.53
N SER A 304 28.29 28.17 -26.55
CA SER A 304 27.12 27.29 -26.60
C SER A 304 27.51 25.81 -26.66
N LEU A 305 28.55 25.47 -27.43
CA LEU A 305 29.08 24.11 -27.52
C LEU A 305 29.68 23.65 -26.19
N ASP A 306 30.39 24.52 -25.46
CA ASP A 306 30.97 24.17 -24.17
C ASP A 306 29.91 23.96 -23.08
N ALA A 307 28.85 24.79 -23.06
CA ALA A 307 27.69 24.57 -22.22
C ALA A 307 26.99 23.22 -22.51
N SER A 308 26.79 22.90 -23.79
CA SER A 308 26.22 21.62 -24.22
C SER A 308 27.11 20.42 -23.82
N LYS A 309 28.44 20.54 -23.96
CA LYS A 309 29.41 19.51 -23.51
C LYS A 309 29.34 19.27 -22.00
N LYS A 310 29.21 20.32 -21.19
CA LYS A 310 29.04 20.21 -19.73
C LYS A 310 27.75 19.48 -19.37
N SER A 311 26.61 19.92 -19.91
CA SER A 311 25.32 19.22 -19.71
C SER A 311 25.37 17.76 -20.14
N LEU A 312 26.07 17.45 -21.24
CA LEU A 312 26.24 16.08 -21.73
C LEU A 312 27.15 15.22 -20.83
N ALA A 313 28.12 15.82 -20.12
CA ALA A 313 28.87 15.15 -19.07
C ALA A 313 27.97 14.86 -17.85
N ASP A 314 27.23 15.86 -17.37
CA ASP A 314 26.29 15.71 -16.24
C ASP A 314 25.25 14.59 -16.50
N PHE A 315 24.69 14.53 -17.71
CA PHE A 315 23.77 13.46 -18.10
C PHE A 315 24.44 12.08 -18.22
N ARG A 316 25.73 12.00 -18.54
CA ARG A 316 26.48 10.73 -18.52
C ARG A 316 26.70 10.23 -17.10
N ASP A 317 27.00 11.12 -16.17
CA ASP A 317 27.23 10.78 -14.77
C ASP A 317 25.91 10.38 -14.07
N GLN A 318 24.81 11.08 -14.36
CA GLN A 318 23.48 10.63 -13.95
C GLN A 318 23.13 9.25 -14.54
N LEU A 319 23.50 8.98 -15.80
CA LEU A 319 23.24 7.69 -16.43
C LEU A 319 24.09 6.55 -15.82
N THR A 320 25.32 6.81 -15.38
CA THR A 320 26.15 5.79 -14.69
C THR A 320 25.63 5.53 -13.28
N GLU A 321 25.22 6.58 -12.53
CA GLU A 321 24.55 6.47 -11.24
C GLU A 321 23.27 5.62 -11.34
N LYS A 322 22.36 5.95 -12.27
CA LYS A 322 21.12 5.17 -12.47
C LYS A 322 21.35 3.73 -12.94
N LYS A 323 22.43 3.45 -13.69
CA LYS A 323 22.84 2.06 -13.98
C LYS A 323 23.32 1.33 -12.73
N GLY A 324 23.99 2.02 -11.80
CA GLY A 324 24.33 1.51 -10.47
C GLY A 324 23.07 1.10 -9.69
N GLU A 325 22.13 2.02 -9.51
CA GLU A 325 20.85 1.79 -8.82
C GLU A 325 20.09 0.57 -9.39
N VAL A 326 19.99 0.47 -10.72
CA VAL A 326 19.32 -0.66 -11.38
C VAL A 326 20.01 -2.00 -11.08
N ASN A 327 21.35 -2.04 -11.06
CA ASN A 327 22.10 -3.24 -10.71
C ASN A 327 21.91 -3.64 -9.24
N GLU A 328 21.92 -2.68 -8.31
CA GLU A 328 21.64 -2.95 -6.89
C GLU A 328 20.23 -3.48 -6.67
N LEU A 329 19.23 -2.90 -7.33
CA LEU A 329 17.84 -3.37 -7.29
C LEU A 329 17.70 -4.77 -7.91
N MET A 330 18.40 -5.08 -9.00
CA MET A 330 18.45 -6.43 -9.58
C MET A 330 19.04 -7.45 -8.59
N LEU A 331 20.12 -7.11 -7.90
CA LEU A 331 20.74 -7.97 -6.89
C LEU A 331 19.82 -8.18 -5.68
N LYS A 332 19.15 -7.12 -5.21
CA LYS A 332 18.16 -7.19 -4.12
C LYS A 332 16.98 -8.08 -4.50
N ARG A 333 16.41 -7.91 -5.71
CA ARG A 333 15.37 -8.79 -6.27
C ARG A 333 15.83 -10.25 -6.33
N GLY A 334 17.05 -10.51 -6.79
CA GLY A 334 17.63 -11.85 -6.84
C GLY A 334 17.76 -12.52 -5.46
N ARG A 335 18.11 -11.75 -4.42
CA ARG A 335 18.14 -12.24 -3.03
C ARG A 335 16.74 -12.57 -2.50
N VAL A 336 15.77 -11.68 -2.72
CA VAL A 336 14.37 -11.88 -2.28
C VAL A 336 13.73 -13.08 -2.98
N ASN A 337 13.95 -13.26 -4.29
CA ASN A 337 13.43 -14.43 -5.02
C ASN A 337 14.01 -15.75 -4.48
N LYS A 338 15.29 -15.79 -4.10
CA LYS A 338 15.87 -16.98 -3.43
C LYS A 338 15.26 -17.23 -2.05
N GLN A 339 15.00 -16.17 -1.27
CA GLN A 339 14.31 -16.29 0.01
C GLN A 339 12.87 -16.81 -0.16
N LEU A 340 12.15 -16.33 -1.18
CA LEU A 340 10.81 -16.80 -1.52
C LEU A 340 10.80 -18.29 -1.90
N SER A 341 11.69 -18.70 -2.81
CA SER A 341 11.85 -20.12 -3.22
C SER A 341 12.13 -21.02 -2.01
N ASN A 342 13.07 -20.62 -1.15
CA ASN A 342 13.40 -21.37 0.07
C ASN A 342 12.24 -21.43 1.08
N ALA A 343 11.39 -20.40 1.13
CA ALA A 343 10.20 -20.39 1.97
C ALA A 343 9.08 -21.29 1.40
N GLN A 344 8.90 -21.28 0.07
CA GLN A 344 7.95 -22.16 -0.63
C GLN A 344 8.33 -23.63 -0.46
N GLU A 345 9.58 -24.01 -0.64
CA GLU A 345 10.03 -25.39 -0.39
C GLU A 345 9.85 -25.83 1.07
N LYS A 346 10.05 -24.93 2.04
CA LYS A 346 9.79 -25.22 3.46
C LYS A 346 8.30 -25.41 3.73
N LEU A 347 7.44 -24.59 3.11
CA LEU A 347 5.99 -24.72 3.20
C LEU A 347 5.53 -26.06 2.62
N GLU A 348 5.97 -26.40 1.41
CA GLU A 348 5.61 -27.65 0.71
C GLU A 348 6.05 -28.88 1.52
N ARG A 349 7.27 -28.87 2.08
CA ARG A 349 7.75 -29.94 2.98
C ARG A 349 6.92 -30.04 4.26
N ALA A 350 6.53 -28.92 4.85
CA ALA A 350 5.67 -28.91 6.05
C ALA A 350 4.24 -29.40 5.74
N GLN A 351 3.69 -29.02 4.59
CA GLN A 351 2.38 -29.48 4.10
C GLN A 351 2.37 -30.99 3.88
N ARG A 352 3.32 -31.53 3.10
CA ARG A 352 3.47 -32.98 2.91
C ARG A 352 3.58 -33.72 4.24
N HIS A 353 4.44 -33.26 5.16
CA HIS A 353 4.59 -33.92 6.46
C HIS A 353 3.31 -33.86 7.32
N ALA A 354 2.52 -32.80 7.21
CA ALA A 354 1.23 -32.70 7.88
C ALA A 354 0.18 -33.64 7.25
N GLU A 355 0.16 -33.76 5.92
CA GLU A 355 -0.71 -34.71 5.19
C GLU A 355 -0.35 -36.17 5.51
N ASP A 356 0.93 -36.52 5.47
CA ASP A 356 1.44 -37.86 5.84
C ASP A 356 1.04 -38.22 7.28
N LYS A 357 1.22 -37.29 8.23
CA LYS A 357 0.78 -37.47 9.63
C LYS A 357 -0.74 -37.63 9.73
N ARG A 358 -1.51 -36.83 8.99
CA ARG A 358 -2.98 -36.94 9.00
C ARG A 358 -3.44 -38.30 8.46
N LEU A 359 -2.83 -38.79 7.38
CA LEU A 359 -3.09 -40.12 6.82
C LEU A 359 -2.72 -41.24 7.81
N ALA A 360 -1.55 -41.17 8.45
CA ALA A 360 -1.13 -42.14 9.44
C ALA A 360 -2.05 -42.15 10.69
N SER A 361 -2.48 -40.98 11.16
CA SER A 361 -3.46 -40.86 12.25
C SER A 361 -4.83 -41.42 11.85
N GLN A 362 -5.30 -41.13 10.64
CA GLN A 362 -6.56 -41.65 10.09
C GLN A 362 -6.55 -43.19 10.05
N GLN A 363 -5.50 -43.79 9.49
CA GLN A 363 -5.31 -45.26 9.46
C GLN A 363 -5.25 -45.86 10.87
N THR A 364 -4.63 -45.16 11.82
CA THR A 364 -4.58 -45.61 13.23
C THR A 364 -5.96 -45.57 13.88
N ILE A 365 -6.76 -44.55 13.60
CA ILE A 365 -8.15 -44.44 14.09
C ILE A 365 -9.02 -45.55 13.48
N GLU A 366 -8.91 -45.79 12.17
CA GLU A 366 -9.67 -46.85 11.49
C GLU A 366 -9.33 -48.24 12.04
N ARG A 367 -8.04 -48.53 12.29
CA ARG A 367 -7.64 -49.79 12.95
C ARG A 367 -8.19 -49.91 14.37
N LEU A 368 -8.11 -48.84 15.18
CA LEU A 368 -8.66 -48.83 16.54
C LEU A 368 -10.20 -48.95 16.57
N GLN A 369 -10.90 -48.45 15.54
CA GLN A 369 -12.34 -48.65 15.39
C GLN A 369 -12.69 -50.11 15.09
N GLN A 370 -11.92 -50.77 14.22
CA GLN A 370 -12.07 -52.22 13.95
C GLN A 370 -11.82 -53.05 15.22
N GLU A 371 -10.68 -52.82 15.90
CA GLU A 371 -10.35 -53.47 17.18
C GLU A 371 -11.44 -53.27 18.26
N TYR A 372 -12.04 -52.08 18.32
CA TYR A 372 -13.14 -51.78 19.24
C TYR A 372 -14.45 -52.48 18.87
N GLU A 373 -14.78 -52.56 17.57
CA GLU A 373 -16.00 -53.21 17.10
C GLU A 373 -15.93 -54.73 17.28
N GLU A 374 -14.79 -55.35 16.99
CA GLU A 374 -14.48 -56.75 17.33
C GLU A 374 -14.66 -57.01 18.83
N MET A 375 -14.01 -56.20 19.69
CA MET A 375 -14.15 -56.33 21.15
C MET A 375 -15.59 -56.09 21.65
N SER A 376 -16.37 -55.26 20.96
CA SER A 376 -17.79 -55.04 21.27
C SER A 376 -18.65 -56.26 20.93
N VAL A 377 -18.34 -56.96 19.85
CA VAL A 377 -18.99 -58.24 19.50
C VAL A 377 -18.61 -59.32 20.50
N GLU A 378 -17.32 -59.49 20.80
CA GLU A 378 -16.84 -60.45 21.80
C GLU A 378 -17.49 -60.24 23.18
N ARG A 379 -17.60 -58.98 23.63
CA ARG A 379 -18.30 -58.64 24.88
C ARG A 379 -19.77 -59.05 24.85
N ARG A 380 -20.50 -58.74 23.76
CA ARG A 380 -21.92 -59.12 23.63
C ARG A 380 -22.12 -60.63 23.65
N ASP A 381 -21.24 -61.38 23.01
CA ASP A 381 -21.34 -62.84 22.99
C ASP A 381 -20.90 -63.47 24.32
N ASN A 382 -19.94 -62.87 25.02
CA ASN A 382 -19.59 -63.25 26.39
C ASN A 382 -20.74 -62.95 27.39
N ASP A 383 -21.37 -61.77 27.30
CA ASP A 383 -22.53 -61.40 28.12
C ASP A 383 -23.69 -62.40 27.92
N LYS A 384 -23.98 -62.79 26.68
CA LYS A 384 -24.97 -63.85 26.38
C LYS A 384 -24.58 -65.19 27.03
N GLN A 385 -23.33 -65.64 26.88
CA GLN A 385 -22.88 -66.90 27.48
C GLN A 385 -22.98 -66.87 29.01
N VAL A 386 -22.67 -65.73 29.64
CA VAL A 386 -22.84 -65.54 31.09
C VAL A 386 -24.32 -65.58 31.48
N GLU A 387 -25.21 -64.99 30.68
CA GLU A 387 -26.66 -65.00 30.92
C GLU A 387 -27.28 -66.40 30.73
N GLU A 388 -26.84 -67.14 29.70
CA GLU A 388 -27.20 -68.56 29.50
C GLU A 388 -26.70 -69.45 30.64
N MET A 389 -25.45 -69.27 31.10
CA MET A 389 -24.92 -70.01 32.25
C MET A 389 -25.65 -69.68 33.55
N ARG A 390 -26.06 -68.42 33.76
CA ARG A 390 -26.91 -68.04 34.91
C ARG A 390 -28.27 -68.72 34.84
N ALA A 391 -28.96 -68.68 33.69
CA ALA A 391 -30.24 -69.37 33.52
C ALA A 391 -30.13 -70.89 33.74
N GLN A 392 -29.02 -71.51 33.35
CA GLN A 392 -28.74 -72.92 33.65
C GLN A 392 -28.50 -73.16 35.15
N ALA A 393 -27.76 -72.28 35.83
CA ALA A 393 -27.55 -72.35 37.27
C ALA A 393 -28.87 -72.20 38.04
N ASP A 394 -29.69 -71.20 37.71
CA ASP A 394 -31.00 -70.95 38.32
C ASP A 394 -31.95 -72.16 38.14
N GLU A 395 -31.93 -72.81 36.98
CA GLU A 395 -32.73 -74.01 36.71
C GLU A 395 -32.21 -75.25 37.47
N ILE A 396 -30.89 -75.35 37.71
CA ILE A 396 -30.29 -76.39 38.56
C ILE A 396 -30.63 -76.13 40.03
N GLU A 397 -30.55 -74.88 40.51
CA GLU A 397 -30.98 -74.52 41.86
C GLU A 397 -32.47 -74.78 42.06
N ARG A 398 -33.33 -74.44 41.09
CA ARG A 398 -34.75 -74.77 41.13
C ARG A 398 -34.97 -76.28 41.28
N LYS A 399 -34.36 -77.10 40.42
CA LYS A 399 -34.40 -78.56 40.53
C LYS A 399 -33.89 -79.07 41.86
N MET A 400 -32.79 -78.52 42.37
CA MET A 400 -32.25 -78.88 43.69
C MET A 400 -33.24 -78.59 44.81
N THR A 401 -33.89 -77.42 44.82
CA THR A 401 -34.92 -77.10 45.83
C THR A 401 -36.17 -77.98 45.69
N GLU A 402 -36.57 -78.35 44.47
CA GLU A 402 -37.68 -79.29 44.22
C GLU A 402 -37.34 -80.71 44.70
N HIS A 403 -36.13 -81.19 44.42
CA HIS A 403 -35.64 -82.48 44.92
C HIS A 403 -35.49 -82.51 46.45
N LEU A 404 -35.00 -81.42 47.06
CA LEU A 404 -34.94 -81.29 48.53
C LEU A 404 -36.32 -81.35 49.16
N LYS A 405 -37.28 -80.53 48.69
CA LYS A 405 -38.67 -80.56 49.17
C LYS A 405 -39.33 -81.93 48.98
N ARG A 406 -39.04 -82.61 47.86
CA ARG A 406 -39.55 -83.96 47.60
C ARG A 406 -38.95 -84.98 48.57
N ASN A 407 -37.65 -84.94 48.81
CA ASN A 407 -36.96 -85.81 49.76
C ASN A 407 -37.45 -85.55 51.20
N GLU A 408 -37.61 -84.28 51.60
CA GLU A 408 -38.25 -83.92 52.88
C GLU A 408 -39.67 -84.50 53.01
N ALA A 409 -40.48 -84.45 51.95
CA ALA A 409 -41.83 -85.02 51.94
C ALA A 409 -41.80 -86.57 52.02
N GLU A 410 -40.93 -87.24 51.27
CA GLU A 410 -40.74 -88.70 51.28
C GLU A 410 -40.19 -89.18 52.65
N LEU A 411 -39.26 -88.44 53.25
CA LEU A 411 -38.67 -88.73 54.56
C LEU A 411 -39.67 -88.47 55.70
N ASN A 412 -40.52 -87.45 55.60
CA ASN A 412 -41.64 -87.25 56.52
C ASN A 412 -42.68 -88.38 56.40
N LEU A 413 -42.99 -88.84 55.18
CA LEU A 413 -43.86 -90.00 54.95
C LEU A 413 -43.28 -91.25 55.63
N LEU A 414 -42.02 -91.58 55.35
CA LEU A 414 -41.30 -92.69 55.99
C LEU A 414 -41.27 -92.55 57.52
N LEU A 415 -41.10 -91.34 58.07
CA LEU A 415 -41.23 -91.11 59.51
C LEU A 415 -42.64 -91.44 60.00
N THR A 416 -43.70 -90.98 59.33
CA THR A 416 -45.08 -91.28 59.75
C THR A 416 -45.43 -92.75 59.64
N GLU A 417 -44.91 -93.48 58.65
CA GLU A 417 -45.04 -94.93 58.56
C GLU A 417 -44.23 -95.64 59.65
N TYR A 418 -43.00 -95.20 59.95
CA TYR A 418 -42.21 -95.70 61.06
C TYR A 418 -42.91 -95.49 62.42
N TRP A 419 -43.48 -94.31 62.67
CA TRP A 419 -44.24 -94.04 63.89
C TRP A 419 -45.50 -94.89 63.99
N LYS A 420 -46.24 -95.10 62.89
CA LYS A 420 -47.39 -96.02 62.85
C LYS A 420 -46.98 -97.46 63.11
N LEU A 421 -45.94 -97.96 62.45
CA LEU A 421 -45.47 -99.33 62.64
C LEU A 421 -44.94 -99.53 64.06
N ARG A 422 -44.28 -98.50 64.63
CA ARG A 422 -43.87 -98.50 66.04
C ARG A 422 -45.08 -98.58 66.96
N ASP A 423 -46.09 -97.73 66.76
CA ASP A 423 -47.35 -97.74 67.53
C ASP A 423 -48.07 -99.09 67.42
N GLU A 424 -48.18 -99.66 66.21
CA GLU A 424 -48.69 -101.01 65.98
C GLU A 424 -47.88 -102.09 66.71
N THR A 425 -46.54 -101.97 66.79
CA THR A 425 -45.71 -102.90 67.58
C THR A 425 -45.81 -102.67 69.09
N GLU A 426 -46.00 -101.43 69.56
CA GLU A 426 -46.24 -101.13 70.98
C GLU A 426 -47.61 -101.68 71.39
N VAL A 427 -48.66 -101.48 70.59
CA VAL A 427 -49.99 -102.09 70.77
C VAL A 427 -49.94 -103.62 70.68
N TYR A 428 -49.13 -104.20 69.78
CA TYR A 428 -48.92 -105.66 69.72
C TYR A 428 -48.19 -106.20 70.95
N MET A 429 -47.20 -105.45 71.47
CA MET A 429 -46.51 -105.79 72.72
C MET A 429 -47.43 -105.65 73.95
N GLU A 430 -48.26 -104.61 74.02
CA GLU A 430 -49.27 -104.44 75.08
C GLU A 430 -50.33 -105.55 75.03
N THR A 431 -50.83 -105.91 73.85
CA THR A 431 -51.81 -106.99 73.71
C THR A 431 -51.21 -108.37 74.01
N LEU A 432 -49.96 -108.66 73.62
CA LEU A 432 -49.26 -109.87 74.09
C LEU A 432 -49.02 -109.85 75.60
N ALA A 433 -48.59 -108.73 76.17
CA ALA A 433 -48.34 -108.61 77.61
C ALA A 433 -49.62 -108.80 78.43
N SER A 434 -50.74 -108.22 77.96
CA SER A 434 -52.07 -108.41 78.53
C SER A 434 -52.57 -109.86 78.38
N GLY A 435 -52.18 -110.57 77.32
CA GLY A 435 -52.48 -111.99 77.11
C GLY A 435 -51.59 -112.97 77.88
N LEU A 436 -50.38 -112.55 78.28
CA LEU A 436 -49.37 -113.39 78.96
C LEU A 436 -49.15 -113.04 80.43
N GLY A 437 -49.77 -111.98 80.96
CA GLY A 437 -49.73 -111.64 82.39
C GLY A 437 -48.37 -111.15 82.89
N MET A 438 -47.57 -110.49 82.04
CA MET A 438 -46.28 -109.89 82.44
C MET A 438 -46.35 -108.35 82.43
N PRO A 439 -45.78 -107.66 83.45
CA PRO A 439 -45.83 -106.21 83.53
C PRO A 439 -44.82 -105.55 82.57
N VAL A 440 -45.31 -104.75 81.63
CA VAL A 440 -44.47 -103.88 80.80
C VAL A 440 -44.12 -102.61 81.59
N ARG A 441 -42.83 -102.30 81.68
CA ARG A 441 -42.36 -100.98 82.09
C ARG A 441 -42.05 -100.16 80.84
N SER A 442 -42.80 -99.08 80.65
CA SER A 442 -42.46 -98.02 79.70
C SER A 442 -41.23 -97.23 80.18
N THR A 443 -40.30 -96.95 79.27
CA THR A 443 -39.29 -95.89 79.37
C THR A 443 -39.25 -95.12 78.06
#